data_AF-A0A917U4G5-F1
#
_entry.id   AF-A0A917U4G5-F1
#
_cell.length_a   1.000
_cell.length_b   1.000
_cell.length_c   1.000
_cell.angle_alpha   90.00
_cell.angle_beta   90.00
_cell.angle_gamma   90.00
#
_symmetry.space_group_name_H-M   'P 1'
#
loop_
_entity.id
_entity.type
_entity.pdbx_description
1 polymer ?
#
loop_
_entity_poly.entity_id
_entity_poly.type
_entity_poly.pdbx_seq_one_letter_code
_entity_poly.pdbx_strand_id
1 'polypeptide(L)'
;MWAWRHDLIDIPAAPLPVRVAMVQQSVDRLDRQPNVDPPGTPRMVSMTIPETRPDGAPTDGARVEEALRLLSGAPVEVDVAVKRLSRGSGVYAWWAGPSILPDLPGPPNDSIPSLRLLYLGRATSLRGRILRNHLRRSGSSTLRRTLAGLLVSEGYRTTWTDRVVLVPEDEARLTAWMSAHLRLTWAEDAEPTTIEAELVRRLHPPLNVHGVDPEHIQAAVVAAKNSYNASSRPDEPSQTP
;
A
#
# COMPACT_ATOMS: atom_id res chain seq x y z
N MET A 1 -21.33 48.64 -17.68
CA MET A 1 -22.29 47.76 -16.98
C MET A 1 -21.81 46.34 -17.22
N TRP A 2 -21.19 45.59 -16.31
CA TRP A 2 -21.04 45.66 -14.85
C TRP A 2 -19.62 45.21 -14.48
N ALA A 3 -19.06 45.85 -13.44
CA ALA A 3 -17.74 45.59 -12.89
C ALA A 3 -17.77 44.41 -11.92
N TRP A 4 -16.75 43.55 -11.94
CA TRP A 4 -16.52 42.54 -10.91
C TRP A 4 -15.34 42.99 -10.03
N ARG A 5 -15.63 43.16 -8.75
CA ARG A 5 -14.69 43.48 -7.67
C ARG A 5 -13.89 42.23 -7.31
N HIS A 6 -12.58 42.41 -7.14
CA HIS A 6 -11.72 41.49 -6.40
C HIS A 6 -11.87 41.78 -4.91
N ASP A 7 -12.47 40.86 -4.16
CA ASP A 7 -12.32 40.82 -2.70
C ASP A 7 -11.29 39.72 -2.37
N LEU A 8 -10.10 40.15 -1.94
CA LEU A 8 -9.13 39.31 -1.26
C LEU A 8 -9.68 39.02 0.15
N ILE A 9 -9.87 37.75 0.47
CA ILE A 9 -10.09 37.28 1.83
C ILE A 9 -8.77 36.69 2.33
N ASP A 10 -8.24 37.33 3.37
CA ASP A 10 -7.10 36.90 4.17
C ASP A 10 -7.43 35.56 4.86
N ILE A 11 -6.63 34.52 4.61
CA ILE A 11 -6.74 33.22 5.29
C ILE A 11 -5.57 33.13 6.29
N PRO A 12 -5.83 33.00 7.61
CA PRO A 12 -4.76 32.85 8.59
C PRO A 12 -4.07 31.48 8.47
N ALA A 13 -2.75 31.48 8.51
CA ALA A 13 -1.90 30.31 8.46
C ALA A 13 -2.12 29.38 9.68
N ALA A 14 -2.37 28.10 9.42
CA ALA A 14 -2.47 27.07 10.45
C ALA A 14 -1.07 26.59 10.90
N PRO A 15 -0.86 26.30 12.20
CA PRO A 15 0.44 25.90 12.71
C PRO A 15 0.78 24.43 12.40
N LEU A 16 2.06 24.17 12.13
CA LEU A 16 2.63 22.85 11.86
C LEU A 16 2.60 21.95 13.12
N PRO A 17 2.27 20.65 13.02
CA PRO A 17 2.36 19.76 14.17
C PRO A 17 3.79 19.31 14.48
N VAL A 18 4.05 19.25 15.78
CA VAL A 18 5.27 18.90 16.50
C VAL A 18 5.71 17.44 16.22
N ARG A 19 7.02 17.24 16.05
CA ARG A 19 7.69 15.95 15.88
C ARG A 19 7.45 15.02 17.07
N VAL A 20 6.95 13.81 16.82
CA VAL A 20 6.96 12.69 17.78
C VAL A 20 8.27 11.91 17.62
N ALA A 21 9.01 11.78 18.72
CA ALA A 21 10.29 11.08 18.80
C ALA A 21 10.12 9.56 18.71
N MET A 22 11.00 8.91 17.94
CA MET A 22 11.19 7.46 17.92
C MET A 22 11.80 6.98 19.24
N VAL A 23 11.19 5.97 19.85
CA VAL A 23 11.79 5.14 20.90
C VAL A 23 12.35 3.89 20.25
N GLN A 24 13.68 3.79 20.17
CA GLN A 24 14.41 2.57 19.82
C GLN A 24 14.78 1.86 21.14
N GLN A 25 14.35 0.61 21.32
CA GLN A 25 14.74 -0.21 22.46
C GLN A 25 16.10 -0.86 22.19
N SER A 26 17.04 -0.61 23.10
CA SER A 26 18.32 -1.31 23.25
C SER A 26 18.13 -2.59 24.06
N VAL A 27 18.63 -3.72 23.57
CA VAL A 27 19.01 -4.87 24.40
C VAL A 27 20.30 -5.45 23.85
N ASP A 28 21.43 -5.06 24.44
CA ASP A 28 22.69 -5.80 24.35
C ASP A 28 23.55 -5.46 25.57
N ARG A 29 23.52 -6.35 26.57
CA ARG A 29 24.61 -6.54 27.53
C ARG A 29 24.35 -7.79 28.38
N LEU A 30 25.10 -8.85 28.11
CA LEU A 30 25.69 -9.63 29.19
C LEU A 30 27.04 -10.17 28.75
N ASP A 31 28.09 -9.62 29.37
CA ASP A 31 29.47 -10.02 29.22
C ASP A 31 29.80 -11.12 30.25
N ARG A 32 30.55 -12.13 29.77
CA ARG A 32 31.62 -12.91 30.42
C ARG A 32 31.37 -13.67 31.73
N GLN A 33 31.65 -14.98 31.64
CA GLN A 33 32.62 -15.65 32.53
C GLN A 33 33.51 -16.62 31.70
N PRO A 34 34.81 -16.76 32.03
CA PRO A 34 35.73 -17.65 31.33
C PRO A 34 35.70 -19.06 31.93
N ASN A 35 35.81 -20.11 31.11
CA ASN A 35 36.09 -21.44 31.61
C ASN A 35 37.33 -22.03 30.91
N VAL A 36 38.12 -22.70 31.74
CA VAL A 36 39.48 -23.20 31.53
C VAL A 36 39.42 -24.54 30.79
N ASP A 37 40.28 -24.73 29.78
CA ASP A 37 40.43 -25.99 29.05
C ASP A 37 41.21 -27.04 29.86
N PRO A 38 40.75 -28.32 29.91
CA PRO A 38 41.62 -29.45 30.17
C PRO A 38 42.02 -30.19 28.87
N PRO A 39 43.15 -30.92 28.87
CA PRO A 39 43.85 -31.31 27.65
C PRO A 39 43.38 -32.65 27.06
N GLY A 40 43.44 -32.72 25.73
CA GLY A 40 43.87 -33.92 25.01
C GLY A 40 42.80 -34.95 24.64
N THR A 41 42.31 -34.88 23.40
CA THR A 41 41.95 -36.06 22.59
C THR A 41 42.03 -35.71 21.11
N PRO A 42 42.44 -36.65 20.24
CA PRO A 42 42.97 -36.35 18.92
C PRO A 42 41.92 -35.89 17.91
N ARG A 43 42.32 -34.92 17.08
CA ARG A 43 41.58 -34.42 15.90
C ARG A 43 41.17 -35.57 14.98
N MET A 44 39.86 -35.86 14.94
CA MET A 44 39.25 -36.36 13.72
C MET A 44 39.02 -35.16 12.81
N VAL A 45 39.67 -35.16 11.64
CA VAL A 45 39.35 -34.25 10.55
C VAL A 45 37.98 -34.69 10.03
N SER A 46 36.91 -34.16 10.63
CA SER A 46 35.60 -34.15 9.99
C SER A 46 35.75 -33.32 8.72
N MET A 47 35.79 -34.00 7.58
CA MET A 47 35.46 -33.39 6.30
C MET A 47 34.05 -32.81 6.45
N THR A 48 33.99 -31.51 6.76
CA THR A 48 32.78 -30.72 6.58
C THR A 48 32.52 -30.70 5.09
N ILE A 49 31.69 -31.66 4.63
CA ILE A 49 31.00 -31.54 3.36
C ILE A 49 30.33 -30.16 3.40
N PRO A 50 30.57 -29.27 2.42
CA PRO A 50 29.84 -28.02 2.37
C PRO A 50 28.37 -28.40 2.30
N GLU A 51 27.61 -27.99 3.31
CA GLU A 51 26.15 -28.06 3.27
C GLU A 51 25.71 -27.19 2.10
N THR A 52 25.53 -27.83 0.94
CA THR A 52 24.99 -27.20 -0.25
C THR A 52 23.60 -26.72 0.10
N ARG A 53 23.48 -25.40 0.36
CA ARG A 53 22.21 -24.68 0.32
C ARG A 53 21.46 -25.17 -0.93
N PRO A 54 20.17 -25.52 -0.87
CA PRO A 54 19.47 -26.02 -2.05
C PRO A 54 19.59 -24.97 -3.16
N ASP A 55 20.36 -25.31 -4.19
CA ASP A 55 20.88 -24.43 -5.24
C ASP A 55 19.81 -24.10 -6.30
N GLY A 56 18.57 -23.88 -5.84
CA GLY A 56 17.40 -23.75 -6.72
C GLY A 56 16.32 -22.77 -6.24
N ALA A 57 16.49 -22.12 -5.09
CA ALA A 57 15.60 -21.03 -4.69
C ALA A 57 15.99 -19.76 -5.47
N PRO A 58 15.07 -19.12 -6.22
CA PRO A 58 15.36 -17.88 -6.91
C PRO A 58 15.84 -16.80 -5.93
N THR A 59 16.85 -16.02 -6.31
CA THR A 59 17.31 -14.87 -5.52
C THR A 59 16.21 -13.83 -5.42
N ASP A 60 16.26 -12.96 -4.40
CA ASP A 60 15.27 -11.88 -4.25
C ASP A 60 15.19 -11.00 -5.50
N GLY A 61 16.32 -10.71 -6.15
CA GLY A 61 16.34 -9.97 -7.43
C GLY A 61 15.58 -10.71 -8.54
N ALA A 62 15.79 -12.02 -8.69
CA ALA A 62 15.06 -12.81 -9.69
C ALA A 62 13.55 -12.85 -9.41
N ARG A 63 13.15 -12.92 -8.14
CA ARG A 63 11.75 -12.89 -7.72
C ARG A 63 11.10 -11.53 -7.97
N VAL A 64 11.84 -10.44 -7.73
CA VAL A 64 11.41 -9.06 -8.03
C VAL A 64 11.17 -8.90 -9.53
N GLU A 65 12.11 -9.34 -10.37
CA GLU A 65 11.97 -9.22 -11.83
C GLU A 65 10.82 -10.09 -12.37
N GLU A 66 10.62 -11.30 -11.85
CA GLU A 66 9.49 -12.13 -12.24
C GLU A 66 8.15 -11.51 -11.81
N ALA A 67 8.08 -10.97 -10.59
CA ALA A 67 6.90 -10.25 -10.14
C ALA A 67 6.63 -9.01 -11.00
N LEU A 68 7.65 -8.22 -11.34
CA LEU A 68 7.52 -7.09 -12.25
C LEU A 68 6.99 -7.54 -13.61
N ARG A 69 7.56 -8.58 -14.20
CA ARG A 69 7.11 -9.15 -15.49
C ARG A 69 5.62 -9.53 -15.46
N LEU A 70 5.18 -10.17 -14.38
CA LEU A 70 3.76 -10.55 -14.21
C LEU A 70 2.85 -9.34 -13.98
N LEU A 71 3.30 -8.36 -13.18
CA LEU A 71 2.54 -7.14 -12.95
C LEU A 71 2.43 -6.25 -14.19
N SER A 72 3.47 -6.23 -15.04
CA SER A 72 3.52 -5.57 -16.36
C SER A 72 2.74 -6.32 -17.45
N GLY A 73 2.25 -7.53 -17.16
CA GLY A 73 1.33 -8.27 -18.04
C GLY A 73 0.01 -7.52 -18.27
N ALA A 74 -0.86 -8.08 -19.11
CA ALA A 74 -2.15 -7.47 -19.44
C ALA A 74 -3.08 -7.38 -18.21
N PRO A 75 -3.41 -6.17 -17.71
CA PRO A 75 -4.35 -6.00 -16.62
C PRO A 75 -5.74 -6.46 -17.01
N VAL A 76 -6.40 -7.19 -16.11
CA VAL A 76 -7.75 -7.72 -16.36
C VAL A 76 -8.80 -6.98 -15.55
N GLU A 77 -10.03 -7.02 -16.04
CA GLU A 77 -11.23 -6.56 -15.32
C GLU A 77 -11.32 -7.18 -13.92
N VAL A 78 -11.82 -6.42 -12.94
CA VAL A 78 -11.94 -6.88 -11.55
C VAL A 78 -12.74 -8.17 -11.46
N ASP A 79 -13.87 -8.27 -12.16
CA ASP A 79 -14.74 -9.44 -12.14
C ASP A 79 -14.09 -10.70 -12.73
N VAL A 80 -13.13 -10.52 -13.64
CA VAL A 80 -12.31 -11.60 -14.19
C VAL A 80 -11.21 -11.97 -13.18
N ALA A 81 -10.55 -10.97 -12.59
CA ALA A 81 -9.50 -11.18 -11.60
C ALA A 81 -9.99 -11.99 -10.39
N VAL A 82 -11.13 -11.63 -9.81
CA VAL A 82 -11.67 -12.30 -8.60
C VAL A 82 -11.99 -13.79 -8.81
N LYS A 83 -12.16 -14.24 -10.06
CA LYS A 83 -12.35 -15.66 -10.39
C LYS A 83 -11.02 -16.42 -10.48
N ARG A 84 -9.91 -15.73 -10.72
CA ARG A 84 -8.57 -16.30 -10.93
C ARG A 84 -7.65 -16.19 -9.71
N LEU A 85 -7.92 -15.25 -8.81
CA LEU A 85 -7.12 -15.07 -7.60
C LEU A 85 -7.14 -16.31 -6.70
N SER A 86 -5.95 -16.83 -6.42
CA SER A 86 -5.74 -17.87 -5.43
C SER A 86 -5.74 -17.31 -4.00
N ARG A 87 -5.70 -18.22 -3.03
CA ARG A 87 -5.54 -17.86 -1.61
C ARG A 87 -4.06 -17.67 -1.22
N GLY A 88 -3.13 -17.85 -2.16
CA GLY A 88 -1.70 -17.70 -1.97
C GLY A 88 -1.28 -16.28 -1.64
N SER A 89 -0.05 -16.18 -1.13
CA SER A 89 0.62 -14.91 -0.85
C SER A 89 1.15 -14.29 -2.15
N GLY A 90 1.33 -12.97 -2.18
CA GLY A 90 1.84 -12.28 -3.37
C GLY A 90 1.69 -10.77 -3.35
N VAL A 91 2.01 -10.16 -4.49
CA VAL A 91 1.83 -8.74 -4.79
C VAL A 91 0.75 -8.53 -5.84
N TYR A 92 0.14 -7.34 -5.84
CA TYR A 92 -0.89 -6.95 -6.81
C TYR A 92 -0.74 -5.47 -7.17
N ALA A 93 -1.17 -5.14 -8.39
CA ALA A 93 -1.15 -3.79 -8.92
C ALA A 93 -2.52 -3.40 -9.48
N TRP A 94 -2.97 -2.19 -9.12
CA TRP A 94 -4.19 -1.58 -9.64
C TRP A 94 -3.86 -0.58 -10.73
N TRP A 95 -4.63 -0.64 -11.80
CA TRP A 95 -4.43 0.15 -13.01
C TRP A 95 -5.70 0.89 -13.39
N ALA A 96 -5.58 2.04 -14.03
CA ALA A 96 -6.69 2.71 -14.71
C ALA A 96 -6.19 3.50 -15.92
N GLY A 97 -7.10 3.86 -16.82
CA GLY A 97 -6.80 4.82 -17.88
C GLY A 97 -6.61 6.24 -17.30
N PRO A 98 -5.79 7.09 -17.93
CA PRO A 98 -5.56 8.46 -17.46
C PRO A 98 -6.85 9.31 -17.45
N SER A 99 -7.85 9.00 -18.27
CA SER A 99 -9.13 9.70 -18.24
C SER A 99 -9.94 9.50 -16.95
N ILE A 100 -9.63 8.47 -16.15
CA ILE A 100 -10.33 8.16 -14.90
C ILE A 100 -9.77 9.00 -13.73
N LEU A 101 -8.45 9.13 -13.67
CA LEU A 101 -7.72 9.89 -12.65
C LEU A 101 -6.59 10.68 -13.36
N PRO A 102 -6.91 11.80 -14.03
CA PRO A 102 -5.98 12.50 -14.93
C PRO A 102 -4.77 13.09 -14.21
N ASP A 103 -4.93 13.41 -12.93
CA ASP A 103 -3.88 14.04 -12.12
C ASP A 103 -2.89 13.03 -11.51
N LEU A 104 -3.03 11.73 -11.80
CA LEU A 104 -2.16 10.68 -11.26
C LEU A 104 -1.16 10.17 -12.33
N PRO A 105 0.07 10.72 -12.38
CA PRO A 105 1.12 10.27 -13.29
C PRO A 105 1.74 8.95 -12.80
N GLY A 106 1.10 7.82 -13.12
CA GLY A 106 1.69 6.48 -12.96
C GLY A 106 2.52 6.03 -14.17
N PRO A 107 3.47 5.10 -14.02
CA PRO A 107 4.12 4.49 -15.18
C PRO A 107 3.08 3.76 -16.06
N PRO A 108 3.26 3.77 -17.40
CA PRO A 108 2.39 3.01 -18.30
C PRO A 108 2.56 1.50 -18.09
N ASN A 109 1.51 0.72 -18.34
CA ASN A 109 1.63 -0.73 -18.40
C ASN A 109 2.30 -1.16 -19.73
N ASP A 110 3.22 -2.12 -19.67
CA ASP A 110 3.95 -2.58 -20.85
C ASP A 110 3.06 -3.29 -21.89
N SER A 111 2.08 -4.07 -21.41
CA SER A 111 1.15 -4.81 -22.28
C SER A 111 0.01 -3.94 -22.83
N ILE A 112 -0.44 -2.96 -22.06
CA ILE A 112 -1.54 -2.04 -22.40
C ILE A 112 -1.13 -0.59 -22.06
N PRO A 113 -0.38 0.10 -22.95
CA PRO A 113 0.18 1.42 -22.65
C PRO A 113 -0.83 2.55 -22.40
N SER A 114 -2.12 2.33 -22.61
CA SER A 114 -3.20 3.26 -22.26
C SER A 114 -3.57 3.21 -20.77
N LEU A 115 -3.09 2.23 -20.02
CA LEU A 115 -3.28 2.13 -18.57
C LEU A 115 -2.07 2.68 -17.81
N ARG A 116 -2.32 3.19 -16.61
CA ARG A 116 -1.33 3.74 -15.69
C ARG A 116 -1.37 2.97 -14.38
N LEU A 117 -0.20 2.64 -13.83
CA LEU A 117 -0.10 2.05 -12.51
C LEU A 117 -0.55 3.06 -11.47
N LEU A 118 -1.52 2.70 -10.63
CA LEU A 118 -2.02 3.59 -9.58
C LEU A 118 -1.52 3.20 -8.20
N TYR A 119 -1.54 1.91 -7.89
CA TYR A 119 -1.25 1.39 -6.56
C TYR A 119 -0.63 0.01 -6.66
N LEU A 120 0.35 -0.27 -5.83
CA LEU A 120 0.94 -1.59 -5.65
C LEU A 120 0.82 -1.99 -4.19
N GLY A 121 0.43 -3.22 -3.92
CA GLY A 121 0.42 -3.73 -2.56
C GLY A 121 0.71 -5.22 -2.47
N ARG A 122 0.77 -5.70 -1.23
CA ARG A 122 1.03 -7.10 -0.90
C ARG A 122 -0.08 -7.74 -0.06
N ALA A 123 -0.13 -9.06 -0.09
CA ALA A 123 -1.05 -9.85 0.70
C ALA A 123 -0.45 -11.22 1.05
N THR A 124 -0.74 -11.71 2.25
CA THR A 124 -0.55 -13.12 2.63
C THR A 124 -1.65 -14.02 2.07
N SER A 125 -2.74 -13.42 1.57
CA SER A 125 -3.76 -14.08 0.78
C SER A 125 -4.33 -13.08 -0.24
N LEU A 126 -3.97 -13.23 -1.51
CA LEU A 126 -4.39 -12.34 -2.60
C LEU A 126 -5.92 -12.26 -2.70
N ARG A 127 -6.59 -13.41 -2.82
CA ARG A 127 -8.07 -13.46 -2.82
C ARG A 127 -8.66 -12.81 -1.57
N GLY A 128 -8.08 -13.07 -0.40
CA GLY A 128 -8.55 -12.48 0.86
C GLY A 128 -8.45 -10.96 0.86
N ARG A 129 -7.30 -10.41 0.47
CA ARG A 129 -7.04 -8.97 0.43
C ARG A 129 -7.94 -8.26 -0.57
N ILE A 130 -8.07 -8.79 -1.79
CA ILE A 130 -8.87 -8.13 -2.83
C ILE A 130 -10.36 -8.18 -2.47
N LEU A 131 -10.93 -9.36 -2.18
CA LEU A 131 -12.37 -9.50 -2.00
C LEU A 131 -12.87 -8.96 -0.65
N ARG A 132 -12.15 -9.21 0.44
CA ARG A 132 -12.63 -8.87 1.80
C ARG A 132 -12.22 -7.48 2.26
N ASN A 133 -11.18 -6.89 1.66
CA ASN A 133 -10.72 -5.55 2.00
C ASN A 133 -11.05 -4.57 0.85
N HIS A 134 -10.31 -4.64 -0.26
CA HIS A 134 -10.39 -3.61 -1.30
C HIS A 134 -11.75 -3.54 -2.01
N LEU A 135 -12.50 -4.63 -2.09
CA LEU A 135 -13.85 -4.67 -2.68
C LEU A 135 -14.97 -4.67 -1.64
N ARG A 136 -14.70 -4.35 -0.37
CA ARG A 136 -15.73 -4.41 0.68
C ARG A 136 -15.70 -3.28 1.70
N ARG A 137 -14.53 -2.95 2.27
CA ARG A 137 -14.46 -2.06 3.44
C ARG A 137 -13.24 -1.14 3.41
N SER A 138 -13.48 0.15 3.54
CA SER A 138 -12.49 1.22 3.66
C SER A 138 -11.60 1.11 4.91
N GLY A 139 -12.14 0.62 6.03
CA GLY A 139 -11.42 0.55 7.31
C GLY A 139 -10.09 -0.21 7.25
N SER A 140 -9.98 -1.22 6.38
CA SER A 140 -8.77 -2.03 6.20
C SER A 140 -8.11 -1.86 4.83
N SER A 141 -8.44 -0.79 4.10
CA SER A 141 -7.96 -0.55 2.74
C SER A 141 -7.55 0.91 2.54
N THR A 142 -6.23 1.17 2.56
CA THR A 142 -5.67 2.49 2.23
C THR A 142 -6.06 2.96 0.83
N LEU A 143 -6.09 2.06 -0.16
CA LEU A 143 -6.54 2.37 -1.52
C LEU A 143 -7.94 3.01 -1.53
N ARG A 144 -8.94 2.32 -0.96
CA ARG A 144 -10.33 2.82 -0.85
C ARG A 144 -10.43 4.19 -0.19
N ARG A 145 -9.75 4.40 0.94
CA ARG A 145 -9.77 5.69 1.66
C ARG A 145 -9.24 6.83 0.79
N THR A 146 -8.13 6.55 0.09
CA THR A 146 -7.49 7.52 -0.78
C THR A 146 -8.36 7.81 -2.01
N LEU A 147 -8.94 6.79 -2.65
CA LEU A 147 -9.88 6.96 -3.76
C LEU A 147 -11.12 7.76 -3.35
N ALA A 148 -11.73 7.46 -2.20
CA ALA A 148 -12.88 8.21 -1.70
C ALA A 148 -12.53 9.69 -1.46
N GLY A 149 -11.34 9.98 -0.95
CA GLY A 149 -10.85 11.35 -0.76
C GLY A 149 -10.49 12.07 -2.06
N LEU A 150 -10.08 11.36 -3.11
CA LEU A 150 -9.78 11.95 -4.43
C LEU A 150 -11.05 12.21 -5.24
N LEU A 151 -12.03 11.33 -5.12
CA LEU A 151 -13.31 11.39 -5.85
C LEU A 151 -14.34 12.26 -5.11
N VAL A 152 -13.95 13.48 -4.73
CA VAL A 152 -14.79 14.38 -3.92
C VAL A 152 -16.14 14.67 -4.60
N SER A 153 -16.16 14.78 -5.93
CA SER A 153 -17.38 15.00 -6.71
C SER A 153 -18.40 13.87 -6.60
N GLU A 154 -18.00 12.66 -6.19
CA GLU A 154 -18.91 11.53 -5.96
C GLU A 154 -19.68 11.67 -4.63
N GLY A 155 -19.30 12.60 -3.75
CA GLY A 155 -20.04 12.89 -2.52
C GLY A 155 -20.11 11.71 -1.53
N TYR A 156 -19.03 10.94 -1.40
CA TYR A 156 -18.97 9.83 -0.46
C TYR A 156 -19.08 10.31 1.00
N ARG A 157 -19.93 9.65 1.80
CA ARG A 157 -20.13 9.96 3.21
C ARG A 157 -19.36 8.99 4.09
N THR A 158 -18.93 9.49 5.24
CA THR A 158 -18.17 8.73 6.23
C THR A 158 -18.84 8.74 7.59
N THR A 159 -18.54 7.72 8.38
CA THR A 159 -18.91 7.59 9.78
C THR A 159 -17.68 7.15 10.60
N TRP A 160 -17.75 7.34 11.92
CA TRP A 160 -16.71 6.93 12.84
C TRP A 160 -17.07 5.58 13.48
N THR A 161 -16.13 4.65 13.49
CA THR A 161 -16.21 3.38 14.26
C THR A 161 -15.15 3.38 15.35
N ASP A 162 -14.10 2.58 15.19
CA ASP A 162 -12.77 2.73 15.79
C ASP A 162 -11.85 3.65 14.95
N ARG A 163 -12.31 4.04 13.75
CA ARG A 163 -11.65 4.89 12.77
C ARG A 163 -12.67 5.44 11.77
N VAL A 164 -12.26 6.37 10.90
CA VAL A 164 -13.12 6.82 9.79
C VAL A 164 -13.29 5.73 8.74
N VAL A 165 -14.55 5.40 8.44
CA VAL A 165 -14.98 4.47 7.40
C VAL A 165 -16.10 5.08 6.56
N LEU A 166 -16.29 4.59 5.35
CA LEU A 166 -17.47 4.94 4.55
C LEU A 166 -18.73 4.35 5.17
N VAL A 167 -19.86 5.04 4.99
CA VAL A 167 -21.17 4.46 5.32
C VAL A 167 -21.47 3.27 4.38
N PRO A 168 -22.29 2.29 4.78
CA PRO A 168 -22.48 1.05 4.02
C PRO A 168 -22.89 1.25 2.56
N GLU A 169 -23.73 2.23 2.26
CA GLU A 169 -24.18 2.54 0.91
C GLU A 169 -23.02 3.06 0.04
N ASP A 170 -22.16 3.89 0.63
CA ASP A 170 -21.01 4.47 -0.05
C ASP A 170 -19.85 3.46 -0.17
N GLU A 171 -19.75 2.46 0.71
CA GLU A 171 -18.88 1.30 0.48
C GLU A 171 -19.31 0.54 -0.79
N ALA A 172 -20.62 0.30 -0.97
CA ALA A 172 -21.12 -0.39 -2.16
C ALA A 172 -20.91 0.44 -3.44
N ARG A 173 -21.19 1.74 -3.39
CA ARG A 173 -20.94 2.66 -4.51
C ARG A 173 -19.47 2.70 -4.91
N LEU A 174 -18.56 2.83 -3.96
CA LEU A 174 -17.12 2.83 -4.26
C LEU A 174 -16.66 1.47 -4.82
N THR A 175 -17.21 0.35 -4.34
CA THR A 175 -16.91 -0.96 -4.93
C THR A 175 -17.37 -1.03 -6.39
N ALA A 176 -18.57 -0.54 -6.71
CA ALA A 176 -19.07 -0.51 -8.09
C ALA A 176 -18.18 0.37 -8.98
N TRP A 177 -17.79 1.55 -8.49
CA TRP A 177 -16.84 2.43 -9.18
C TRP A 177 -15.50 1.73 -9.43
N MET A 178 -14.92 1.09 -8.42
CA MET A 178 -13.65 0.37 -8.56
C MET A 178 -13.75 -0.76 -9.60
N SER A 179 -14.84 -1.54 -9.59
CA SER A 179 -15.04 -2.62 -10.56
C SER A 179 -15.20 -2.10 -12.00
N ALA A 180 -15.83 -0.94 -12.20
CA ALA A 180 -16.01 -0.35 -13.52
C ALA A 180 -14.70 0.23 -14.08
N HIS A 181 -13.93 0.92 -13.24
CA HIS A 181 -12.84 1.78 -13.70
C HIS A 181 -11.45 1.19 -13.53
N LEU A 182 -11.26 0.23 -12.62
CA LEU A 182 -9.94 -0.30 -12.31
C LEU A 182 -9.70 -1.65 -12.96
N ARG A 183 -8.43 -1.98 -13.16
CA ARG A 183 -7.92 -3.28 -13.62
C ARG A 183 -6.88 -3.82 -12.66
N LEU A 184 -6.67 -5.13 -12.66
CA LEU A 184 -5.77 -5.80 -11.72
C LEU A 184 -4.75 -6.67 -12.46
N THR A 185 -3.50 -6.62 -12.00
CA THR A 185 -2.51 -7.69 -12.17
C THR A 185 -2.04 -8.18 -10.82
N TRP A 186 -1.50 -9.40 -10.76
CA TRP A 186 -0.95 -9.98 -9.53
C TRP A 186 0.17 -10.97 -9.86
N ALA A 187 1.06 -11.17 -8.87
CA ALA A 187 2.11 -12.18 -8.89
C ALA A 187 2.10 -12.91 -7.54
N GLU A 188 2.08 -14.23 -7.58
CA GLU A 188 2.18 -15.06 -6.38
C GLU A 188 3.63 -15.20 -5.94
N ASP A 189 3.85 -15.05 -4.65
CA ASP A 189 5.16 -15.22 -4.03
C ASP A 189 5.01 -15.45 -2.51
N ALA A 190 5.83 -16.33 -1.96
CA ALA A 190 5.76 -16.72 -0.55
C ALA A 190 6.19 -15.61 0.43
N GLU A 191 7.04 -14.66 0.00
CA GLU A 191 7.58 -13.57 0.83
C GLU A 191 7.43 -12.21 0.11
N PRO A 192 6.19 -11.75 -0.11
CA PRO A 192 5.91 -10.60 -0.98
C PRO A 192 6.34 -9.26 -0.38
N THR A 193 6.82 -9.25 0.87
CA THR A 193 7.25 -8.03 1.57
C THR A 193 8.49 -7.42 0.89
N THR A 194 9.51 -8.23 0.60
CA THR A 194 10.73 -7.75 -0.05
C THR A 194 10.43 -7.27 -1.47
N ILE A 195 9.60 -8.03 -2.20
CA ILE A 195 9.18 -7.70 -3.56
C ILE A 195 8.41 -6.38 -3.61
N GLU A 196 7.39 -6.23 -2.76
CA GLU A 196 6.60 -5.00 -2.74
C GLU A 196 7.44 -3.78 -2.39
N ALA A 197 8.30 -3.88 -1.38
CA ALA A 197 9.16 -2.77 -0.97
C ALA A 197 10.09 -2.32 -2.11
N GLU A 198 10.69 -3.27 -2.84
CA GLU A 198 11.55 -2.96 -3.99
C GLU A 198 10.75 -2.34 -5.14
N LEU A 199 9.60 -2.92 -5.51
CA LEU A 199 8.81 -2.42 -6.63
C LEU A 199 8.16 -1.06 -6.34
N VAL A 200 7.75 -0.78 -5.10
CA VAL A 200 7.23 0.54 -4.72
C VAL A 200 8.32 1.61 -4.85
N ARG A 201 9.55 1.31 -4.40
CA ARG A 201 10.70 2.21 -4.59
C ARG A 201 11.08 2.39 -6.05
N ARG A 202 10.96 1.35 -6.88
CA ARG A 202 11.36 1.44 -8.30
C ARG A 202 10.32 2.15 -9.17
N LEU A 203 9.03 1.92 -8.89
CA LEU A 203 7.94 2.31 -9.79
C LEU A 203 7.18 3.56 -9.32
N HIS A 204 7.36 3.98 -8.08
CA HIS A 204 6.70 5.13 -7.47
C HIS A 204 5.18 5.20 -7.74
N PRO A 205 4.39 4.17 -7.38
CA PRO A 205 2.95 4.19 -7.66
C PRO A 205 2.29 5.39 -6.97
N PRO A 206 1.47 6.19 -7.68
CA PRO A 206 1.03 7.50 -7.21
C PRO A 206 0.16 7.46 -5.95
N LEU A 207 -0.55 6.35 -5.71
CA LEU A 207 -1.39 6.16 -4.51
C LEU A 207 -0.66 5.51 -3.33
N ASN A 208 0.60 5.09 -3.51
CA ASN A 208 1.44 4.60 -2.42
C ASN A 208 2.09 5.79 -1.71
N VAL A 209 1.66 6.09 -0.48
CA VAL A 209 2.25 7.16 0.37
C VAL A 209 3.27 6.63 1.39
N HIS A 210 3.59 5.34 1.31
CA HIS A 210 4.58 4.66 2.14
C HIS A 210 5.52 3.87 1.24
N GLY A 211 6.82 3.85 1.56
CA GLY A 211 7.84 3.14 0.79
C GLY A 211 8.24 3.82 -0.53
N VAL A 212 7.66 4.98 -0.83
CA VAL A 212 8.02 5.86 -1.96
C VAL A 212 8.88 7.00 -1.42
N ASP A 213 9.90 7.41 -2.19
CA ASP A 213 10.75 8.53 -1.81
C ASP A 213 9.96 9.84 -1.71
N PRO A 214 10.27 10.74 -0.76
CA PRO A 214 9.45 11.93 -0.50
C PRO A 214 9.19 12.83 -1.71
N GLU A 215 10.13 12.91 -2.65
CA GLU A 215 10.02 13.69 -3.89
C GLU A 215 9.00 13.12 -4.89
N HIS A 216 8.66 11.84 -4.77
CA HIS A 216 7.66 11.17 -5.62
C HIS A 216 6.28 11.08 -4.96
N ILE A 217 6.13 11.54 -3.71
CA ILE A 217 4.84 11.58 -3.02
C ILE A 217 4.01 12.76 -3.56
N GLN A 218 2.79 12.46 -3.99
CA GLN A 218 1.90 13.48 -4.52
C GLN A 218 1.12 14.19 -3.41
N ALA A 219 1.27 15.52 -3.35
CA ALA A 219 0.59 16.36 -2.35
C ALA A 219 -0.94 16.20 -2.39
N ALA A 220 -1.53 16.09 -3.58
CA ALA A 220 -2.98 15.89 -3.75
C ALA A 220 -3.46 14.56 -3.14
N VAL A 221 -2.67 13.48 -3.29
CA VAL A 221 -2.97 12.16 -2.71
C VAL A 221 -2.90 12.20 -1.18
N VAL A 222 -1.89 12.87 -0.64
CA VAL A 222 -1.76 13.08 0.81
C VAL A 222 -2.92 13.93 1.34
N ALA A 223 -3.27 15.03 0.66
CA ALA A 223 -4.38 15.89 1.04
C ALA A 223 -5.72 15.15 1.01
N ALA A 224 -5.98 14.36 -0.03
CA ALA A 224 -7.17 13.52 -0.15
C ALA A 224 -7.27 12.50 0.99
N LYS A 225 -6.17 11.79 1.29
CA LYS A 225 -6.11 10.84 2.41
C LYS A 225 -6.35 11.53 3.76
N ASN A 226 -5.76 12.71 3.98
CA ASN A 226 -5.92 13.47 5.22
C ASN A 226 -7.36 13.98 5.37
N SER A 227 -7.96 14.49 4.30
CA SER A 227 -9.36 14.94 4.28
C SER A 227 -10.31 13.80 4.61
N TYR A 228 -10.09 12.61 4.03
CA TYR A 228 -10.84 11.41 4.37
C TYR A 228 -10.68 11.04 5.85
N ASN A 229 -9.46 11.08 6.41
CA ASN A 229 -9.26 10.72 7.82
C ASN A 229 -9.83 11.75 8.81
N ALA A 230 -10.11 12.97 8.36
CA ALA A 230 -10.68 14.04 9.17
C ALA A 230 -12.20 14.21 8.97
N SER A 231 -12.82 13.48 8.05
CA SER A 231 -14.22 13.69 7.66
C SER A 231 -15.25 13.15 8.66
N SER A 232 -14.79 12.41 9.68
CA SER A 232 -15.61 11.98 10.80
C SER A 232 -14.75 11.91 12.06
N ARG A 233 -15.38 12.07 13.21
CA ARG A 233 -14.74 12.07 14.53
C ARG A 233 -15.60 11.24 15.50
N PRO A 234 -15.03 10.75 16.62
CA PRO A 234 -15.82 10.12 17.65
C PRO A 234 -16.98 11.04 18.07
N ASP A 235 -18.13 10.45 18.36
CA ASP A 235 -19.18 11.18 19.06
C ASP A 235 -18.63 11.58 20.44
N GLU A 236 -18.63 12.88 20.74
CA GLU A 236 -18.30 13.33 22.10
C GLU A 236 -19.35 12.79 23.06
N PRO A 237 -18.97 12.18 24.19
CA PRO A 237 -19.95 11.73 25.16
C PRO A 237 -20.73 12.95 25.63
N SER A 238 -22.05 12.92 25.40
CA SER A 238 -22.98 13.94 25.86
C SER A 238 -22.71 14.20 27.35
N GLN A 239 -22.15 15.36 27.68
CA GLN A 239 -22.10 15.81 29.07
C GLN A 239 -23.54 16.09 29.48
N THR A 240 -24.17 15.10 30.13
CA THR A 240 -25.47 15.27 30.76
C THR A 240 -25.31 16.30 31.90
N PRO A 241 -26.07 17.40 31.90
CA PRO A 241 -26.05 18.37 33.01
C PRO A 241 -26.67 17.80 34.29
#